data_AF-W9VCZ4-F1
#
_entry.id   AF-W9VCZ4-F1
#
_cell.length_a   1.000
_cell.length_b   1.000
_cell.length_c   1.000
_cell.angle_alpha   90.00
_cell.angle_beta   90.00
_cell.angle_gamma   90.00
#
_symmetry.space_group_name_H-M   'P 1'
#
loop_
_entity.id
_entity.type
_entity.pdbx_description
1 polymer ?
#
loop_
_entity_poly.entity_id
_entity_poly.type
_entity_poly.pdbx_seq_one_letter_code
_entity_poly.pdbx_strand_id
1 'polypeptide(L)'
;MAQNLSLAAESLGLGCVFIGAIRNDPDRVAELLELPDLVAPLFGLCLGWPADDPLVKPRLPRQVILHQDVYRDPLPQTMADYDARMAEYYSARPTNRRSGNWSVTTAAALQGKKREGLLEFLRGRGFFRR
;
A
#
# COMPACT_ATOMS: atom_id res chain seq x y z
N MET A 1 10.78 10.91 3.19
CA MET A 1 10.07 11.92 4.01
C MET A 1 8.82 11.34 4.69
N ALA A 2 7.81 10.87 3.94
CA ALA A 2 6.52 10.49 4.53
C ALA A 2 6.57 9.36 5.58
N GLN A 3 7.41 8.33 5.38
CA GLN A 3 7.57 7.27 6.40
C GLN A 3 8.20 7.80 7.70
N ASN A 4 9.15 8.74 7.63
CA ASN A 4 9.72 9.36 8.82
C ASN A 4 8.66 10.19 9.58
N LEU A 5 7.77 10.88 8.85
CA LEU A 5 6.63 11.56 9.46
C LEU A 5 5.69 10.57 10.16
N SER A 6 5.39 9.43 9.53
CA SER A 6 4.59 8.36 10.15
C SER A 6 5.21 7.85 11.45
N LEU A 7 6.53 7.59 11.45
CA LEU A 7 7.24 7.13 12.65
C LEU A 7 7.22 8.19 13.76
N ALA A 8 7.43 9.46 13.42
CA ALA A 8 7.36 10.55 14.39
C ALA A 8 5.95 10.71 14.97
N ALA A 9 4.92 10.61 14.14
CA ALA A 9 3.53 10.69 14.58
C ALA A 9 3.17 9.51 15.50
N GLU A 10 3.52 8.28 15.12
CA GLU A 10 3.33 7.08 15.95
C GLU A 10 4.08 7.19 17.29
N SER A 11 5.29 7.76 17.32
CA SER A 11 6.03 7.99 18.57
C SER A 11 5.35 8.98 19.53
N LEU A 12 4.47 9.84 19.00
CA LEU A 12 3.68 10.80 19.77
C LEU A 12 2.28 10.25 20.12
N GLY A 13 1.99 8.99 19.80
CA GLY A 13 0.70 8.35 20.09
C GLY A 13 -0.38 8.56 19.02
N LEU A 14 -0.04 9.14 17.86
CA LEU A 14 -0.97 9.26 16.73
C LEU A 14 -1.01 7.96 15.91
N GLY A 15 -2.18 7.65 15.35
CA GLY A 15 -2.34 6.67 14.28
C GLY A 15 -2.07 7.29 12.90
N CYS A 16 -1.61 6.46 11.96
CA CYS A 16 -1.28 6.88 10.59
C CYS A 16 -1.89 5.94 9.55
N VAL A 17 -2.38 6.50 8.43
CA VAL A 17 -2.74 5.69 7.24
C VAL A 17 -2.44 6.41 5.93
N PHE A 18 -1.67 5.74 5.06
CA PHE A 18 -1.38 6.22 3.71
C PHE A 18 -2.58 6.05 2.78
N ILE A 19 -2.94 7.11 2.05
CA ILE A 19 -4.05 7.14 1.11
C ILE A 19 -3.50 7.17 -0.32
N GLY A 20 -3.24 5.99 -0.88
CA GLY A 20 -2.84 5.85 -2.28
C GLY A 20 -3.98 6.07 -3.27
N ALA A 21 -5.23 6.13 -2.81
CA ALA A 21 -6.42 6.32 -3.64
C ALA A 21 -6.51 7.72 -4.26
N ILE A 22 -5.71 8.68 -3.78
CA ILE A 22 -5.60 10.02 -4.39
C ILE A 22 -5.19 9.96 -5.88
N ARG A 23 -4.53 8.88 -6.29
CA ARG A 23 -4.15 8.63 -7.70
C ARG A 23 -5.25 8.00 -8.55
N ASN A 24 -6.44 7.79 -8.00
CA ASN A 24 -7.59 7.30 -8.77
C ASN A 24 -8.14 8.38 -9.71
N ASP A 25 -8.02 9.64 -9.32
CA ASP A 25 -8.37 10.81 -10.13
C ASP A 25 -7.34 11.94 -9.85
N PRO A 26 -6.12 11.80 -10.41
CA PRO A 26 -5.03 12.71 -10.12
C PRO A 26 -5.24 14.11 -10.73
N ASP A 27 -5.99 14.21 -11.83
CA ASP A 27 -6.38 15.48 -12.46
C ASP A 27 -7.26 16.30 -11.53
N ARG A 28 -8.32 15.69 -10.98
CA ARG A 28 -9.22 16.37 -10.04
C ARG A 28 -8.50 16.82 -8.77
N VAL A 29 -7.59 16.00 -8.26
CA VAL A 29 -6.77 16.37 -7.10
C VAL A 29 -5.85 17.54 -7.42
N ALA A 30 -5.20 17.53 -8.59
CA ALA A 30 -4.31 18.61 -9.00
C ALA A 30 -5.05 19.94 -9.16
N GLU A 31 -6.27 19.91 -9.72
CA GLU A 31 -7.16 21.07 -9.83
C GLU A 31 -7.55 21.61 -8.44
N LEU A 32 -8.07 20.73 -7.57
CA LEU A 32 -8.56 21.11 -6.24
C LEU A 32 -7.48 21.71 -5.33
N LEU A 33 -6.23 21.26 -5.48
CA LEU A 33 -5.10 21.71 -4.68
C LEU A 33 -4.26 22.77 -5.41
N GLU A 34 -4.72 23.25 -6.58
CA GLU A 34 -4.04 24.24 -7.42
C GLU A 34 -2.56 23.89 -7.65
N LEU A 35 -2.27 22.61 -7.89
CA LEU A 35 -0.89 22.16 -8.04
C LEU A 35 -0.29 22.83 -9.30
N PRO A 36 0.93 23.40 -9.23
CA PRO A 36 1.61 23.94 -10.41
C PRO A 36 2.32 22.84 -11.20
N ASP A 37 2.74 23.15 -12.43
CA ASP A 37 3.55 22.24 -13.25
C ASP A 37 4.75 21.68 -12.46
N LEU A 38 5.15 20.45 -12.80
CA LEU A 38 6.19 19.70 -12.09
C LEU A 38 5.85 19.39 -10.61
N VAL A 39 4.58 19.45 -10.22
CA VAL A 39 4.05 18.93 -8.96
C VAL A 39 2.96 17.89 -9.22
N ALA A 40 3.10 16.71 -8.59
CA ALA A 40 2.18 15.60 -8.72
C ALA A 40 1.81 14.98 -7.35
N PRO A 41 0.53 14.65 -7.11
CA PRO A 41 0.11 13.98 -5.89
C PRO A 41 0.49 12.50 -5.91
N LEU A 42 1.28 12.06 -4.94
CA LEU A 42 1.67 10.65 -4.82
C LEU A 42 0.73 9.89 -3.88
N PHE A 43 0.44 10.44 -2.70
CA PHE A 43 -0.42 9.84 -1.68
C PHE A 43 -0.88 10.92 -0.70
N GLY A 44 -2.02 10.71 -0.06
CA GLY A 44 -2.36 11.40 1.19
C GLY A 44 -1.80 10.64 2.41
N LEU A 45 -1.82 11.29 3.57
CA LEU A 45 -1.51 10.68 4.86
C LEU A 45 -2.49 11.21 5.90
N CYS A 46 -3.36 10.35 6.43
CA CYS A 46 -4.20 10.72 7.57
C CYS A 46 -3.41 10.51 8.86
N LEU A 47 -3.46 11.50 9.74
CA LEU A 47 -2.88 11.48 11.08
C LEU A 47 -3.99 11.85 12.07
N GLY A 48 -4.04 11.17 13.21
CA GLY A 48 -5.02 11.49 14.25
C GLY A 48 -4.88 10.61 15.48
N TRP A 49 -5.53 11.01 16.57
CA TRP A 49 -5.57 10.19 17.78
C TRP A 49 -6.40 8.94 17.51
N PRO A 50 -5.83 7.74 17.72
CA PRO A 50 -6.50 6.50 17.37
C PRO A 50 -7.74 6.29 18.25
N ALA A 51 -8.86 5.95 17.63
CA ALA A 51 -10.08 5.49 18.31
C ALA A 51 -10.21 3.96 18.33
N ASP A 52 -9.32 3.26 17.62
CA ASP A 52 -9.29 1.81 17.45
C ASP A 52 -7.84 1.30 17.59
N ASP A 53 -7.67 0.04 18.01
CA ASP A 53 -6.39 -0.68 18.08
C ASP A 53 -6.44 -1.95 17.21
N PRO A 54 -6.11 -1.86 15.90
CA PRO A 54 -6.24 -2.97 14.97
C PRO A 54 -5.11 -4.01 15.14
N LEU A 55 -5.46 -5.30 14.96
CA LEU A 55 -4.48 -6.38 14.97
C LEU A 55 -3.37 -6.19 13.91
N VAL A 56 -2.13 -6.41 14.32
CA VAL A 56 -0.95 -6.37 13.45
C VAL A 56 -1.06 -7.43 12.35
N LYS A 57 -1.13 -6.97 11.09
CA LYS A 57 -1.15 -7.87 9.92
C LYS A 57 0.20 -8.60 9.78
N PRO A 58 0.24 -9.94 9.67
CA PRO A 58 1.46 -10.67 9.34
C PRO A 58 2.11 -10.15 8.07
N ARG A 59 3.44 -10.11 8.04
CA ARG A 59 4.24 -9.78 6.85
C ARG A 59 4.82 -11.05 6.24
N LEU A 60 5.17 -10.96 4.95
CA LEU A 60 5.86 -12.06 4.25
C LEU A 60 7.12 -12.48 5.04
N PRO A 61 7.45 -13.78 5.07
CA PRO A 61 8.66 -14.26 5.72
C PRO A 61 9.90 -13.57 5.15
N ARG A 62 10.87 -13.24 6.00
CA ARG A 62 12.10 -12.52 5.59
C ARG A 62 12.80 -13.19 4.42
N GLN A 63 12.87 -14.52 4.39
CA GLN A 63 13.52 -15.29 3.31
C GLN A 63 12.86 -15.14 1.93
N VAL A 64 11.61 -14.67 1.88
CA VAL A 64 10.92 -14.34 0.62
C VAL A 64 11.33 -12.96 0.12
N ILE A 65 11.69 -12.04 1.02
CA ILE A 65 11.98 -10.62 0.71
C ILE A 65 13.48 -10.35 0.57
N LEU A 66 14.30 -10.91 1.47
CA LEU A 66 15.75 -10.72 1.50
C LEU A 66 16.42 -11.86 0.74
N HIS A 67 17.07 -11.52 -0.37
CA HIS A 67 17.82 -12.47 -1.19
C HIS A 67 19.31 -12.15 -1.09
N GLN A 68 20.14 -13.18 -0.99
CA GLN A 68 21.59 -13.04 -0.95
C GLN A 68 22.17 -13.48 -2.29
N ASP A 69 23.03 -12.63 -2.85
CA ASP A 69 23.77 -12.78 -4.11
C ASP A 69 22.91 -12.78 -5.38
N VAL A 70 21.90 -13.67 -5.44
CA VAL A 70 21.03 -13.85 -6.59
C VAL A 70 19.56 -13.87 -6.18
N TYR A 71 18.70 -13.42 -7.09
CA TYR A 71 17.26 -13.52 -6.92
C TYR A 71 16.83 -14.99 -6.85
N ARG A 72 15.90 -15.31 -5.95
CA ARG A 72 15.36 -16.67 -5.78
C ARG A 72 13.85 -16.63 -5.70
N ASP A 73 13.21 -17.54 -6.42
CA ASP A 73 11.78 -17.77 -6.24
C ASP A 73 11.50 -18.35 -4.85
N PRO A 74 10.40 -17.96 -4.19
CA PRO A 74 10.04 -18.51 -2.91
C PRO A 74 9.69 -19.99 -3.04
N LEU A 75 10.07 -20.79 -2.04
CA LEU A 75 9.65 -22.18 -1.97
C LEU A 75 8.12 -22.26 -1.87
N PRO A 76 7.43 -23.12 -2.63
CA PRO A 76 5.97 -23.25 -2.59
C PRO A 76 5.43 -23.44 -1.17
N GLN A 77 6.11 -24.24 -0.35
CA GLN A 77 5.73 -24.47 1.04
C GLN A 77 5.79 -23.18 1.89
N THR A 78 6.82 -22.34 1.71
CA THR A 78 6.93 -21.06 2.42
C THR A 78 5.75 -20.14 2.13
N MET A 79 5.27 -20.14 0.89
CA MET A 79 4.08 -19.36 0.51
C MET A 79 2.80 -19.98 1.06
N ALA A 80 2.66 -21.31 1.02
CA ALA A 80 1.52 -22.03 1.59
C ALA A 80 1.38 -21.79 3.11
N ASP A 81 2.48 -21.84 3.85
CA ASP A 81 2.50 -21.57 5.30
C ASP A 81 2.09 -20.11 5.60
N TYR A 82 2.60 -19.17 4.80
CA TYR A 82 2.22 -17.76 4.94
C TYR A 82 0.75 -17.53 4.61
N ASP A 83 0.21 -18.20 3.59
CA ASP A 83 -1.21 -18.13 3.24
C ASP A 83 -2.12 -18.69 4.32
N ALA A 84 -1.75 -19.80 4.95
CA ALA A 84 -2.49 -20.35 6.10
C ALA A 84 -2.53 -19.36 7.26
N ARG A 85 -1.38 -18.78 7.63
CA ARG A 85 -1.28 -17.74 8.67
C ARG A 85 -2.11 -16.49 8.35
N MET A 86 -2.15 -16.11 7.08
CA MET A 86 -2.95 -14.97 6.61
C MET A 86 -4.45 -15.26 6.66
N ALA A 87 -4.87 -16.50 6.37
CA ALA A 87 -6.26 -16.91 6.50
C ALA A 87 -6.74 -16.91 7.95
N GLU A 88 -5.94 -17.43 8.88
CA GLU A 88 -6.18 -17.33 10.33
C GLU A 88 -6.27 -15.88 10.78
N TYR A 89 -5.33 -15.03 10.35
CA TYR A 89 -5.37 -13.61 10.68
C TYR A 89 -6.66 -12.94 10.18
N TYR A 90 -7.10 -13.19 8.95
CA TYR A 90 -8.32 -12.58 8.42
C TYR A 90 -9.60 -13.06 9.11
N SER A 91 -9.65 -14.32 9.55
CA SER A 91 -10.79 -14.86 10.29
C SER A 91 -10.85 -14.33 11.73
N ALA A 92 -9.69 -14.09 12.35
CA ALA A 92 -9.57 -13.59 13.72
C ALA A 92 -9.81 -12.07 13.89
N ARG A 93 -9.97 -11.31 12.80
CA ARG A 93 -10.14 -9.85 12.89
C ARG A 93 -11.41 -9.45 13.67
N PRO A 94 -11.37 -8.38 14.49
CA PRO A 94 -12.55 -7.89 15.17
C PRO A 94 -13.54 -7.23 14.20
N THR A 95 -13.04 -6.52 13.18
CA THR A 95 -13.81 -5.84 12.14
C THR A 95 -13.34 -6.25 10.74
N ASN A 96 -14.19 -6.12 9.72
CA ASN A 96 -13.87 -6.50 8.34
C ASN A 96 -13.32 -7.93 8.21
N ARG A 97 -13.94 -8.90 8.91
CA ARG A 97 -13.63 -10.34 8.75
C ARG A 97 -13.85 -10.75 7.31
N ARG A 98 -12.91 -11.53 6.78
CA ARG A 98 -12.96 -12.02 5.39
C ARG A 98 -12.42 -13.44 5.36
N SER A 99 -12.98 -14.25 4.46
CA SER A 99 -12.38 -15.52 4.06
C SER A 99 -11.38 -15.28 2.94
N GLY A 100 -10.23 -15.97 2.98
CA GLY A 100 -9.21 -15.91 1.95
C GLY A 100 -7.81 -15.83 2.53
N ASN A 101 -6.81 -15.80 1.66
CA ASN A 101 -5.39 -15.71 2.03
C ASN A 101 -4.70 -14.56 1.28
N TRP A 102 -3.38 -14.45 1.40
CA TRP A 102 -2.63 -13.39 0.75
C TRP A 102 -2.54 -13.59 -0.75
N SER A 103 -2.24 -14.81 -1.23
CA SER A 103 -2.04 -15.10 -2.65
C SER A 103 -3.29 -14.83 -3.48
N VAL A 104 -4.46 -15.32 -3.03
CA VAL A 104 -5.74 -15.11 -3.72
C VAL A 104 -6.11 -13.63 -3.76
N THR A 105 -6.00 -12.93 -2.63
CA THR A 105 -6.33 -11.50 -2.54
C THR A 105 -5.40 -10.65 -3.41
N THR A 106 -4.11 -10.98 -3.42
CA THR A 106 -3.10 -10.24 -4.19
C THR A 106 -3.26 -10.51 -5.68
N ALA A 107 -3.49 -11.75 -6.10
CA ALA A 107 -3.77 -12.09 -7.49
C ALA A 107 -4.99 -11.31 -8.01
N ALA A 108 -6.10 -11.30 -7.27
CA ALA A 108 -7.28 -10.52 -7.63
C ALA A 108 -7.01 -9.00 -7.65
N ALA A 109 -6.16 -8.49 -6.75
CA ALA A 109 -5.82 -7.07 -6.71
C ALA A 109 -4.93 -6.62 -7.87
N LEU A 110 -4.07 -7.51 -8.38
CA LEU A 110 -3.18 -7.29 -9.52
C LEU A 110 -3.86 -7.57 -10.87
N GLN A 111 -4.94 -8.35 -10.87
CA GLN A 111 -5.76 -8.57 -12.06
C GLN A 111 -6.50 -7.28 -12.45
N GLY A 112 -6.47 -6.99 -13.75
CA GLY A 112 -7.06 -5.79 -14.34
C GLY A 112 -6.10 -4.60 -14.35
N LYS A 113 -6.26 -3.72 -15.34
CA LYS A 113 -5.53 -2.46 -15.38
C LYS A 113 -6.21 -1.46 -14.44
N LYS A 114 -5.44 -0.82 -13.57
CA LYS A 114 -5.91 0.25 -12.68
C LYS A 114 -5.13 1.51 -12.99
N ARG A 115 -5.82 2.66 -12.93
CA ARG A 115 -5.21 4.00 -13.10
C ARG A 115 -4.45 4.13 -14.43
N GLU A 116 -5.07 3.69 -15.52
CA GLU A 116 -4.44 3.66 -16.85
C GLU A 116 -3.95 5.04 -17.29
N GLY A 117 -4.69 6.12 -16.98
CA GLY A 117 -4.32 7.49 -17.32
C GLY A 117 -3.21 8.13 -16.48
N LEU A 118 -2.60 7.40 -15.53
CA LEU A 118 -1.61 7.99 -14.61
C LEU A 118 -0.34 8.45 -15.36
N LEU A 119 0.06 7.74 -16.42
CA LEU A 119 1.23 8.12 -17.19
C LEU A 119 0.98 9.40 -18.00
N GLU A 120 -0.19 9.49 -18.62
CA GLU A 120 -0.67 10.65 -19.37
C GLU A 120 -0.75 11.88 -18.46
N PHE A 121 -1.36 11.72 -17.27
CA PHE A 121 -1.37 12.76 -16.23
C PHE A 121 0.06 13.24 -15.92
N LEU A 122 0.97 12.32 -15.58
CA LEU A 122 2.35 12.68 -15.19
C LEU A 122 3.08 13.41 -16.34
N ARG A 123 2.88 12.99 -17.59
CA ARG A 123 3.43 13.66 -18.78
C ARG A 123 2.84 15.05 -19.00
N GLY A 124 1.52 15.19 -18.85
CA GLY A 124 0.81 16.48 -18.89
C GLY A 124 1.36 17.47 -17.86
N ARG A 125 1.74 16.97 -16.69
CA ARG A 125 2.37 17.71 -15.60
C ARG A 125 3.87 17.98 -15.76
N GLY A 126 4.48 17.58 -16.87
CA GLY A 126 5.87 17.86 -17.19
C GLY A 126 6.88 16.79 -16.78
N PHE A 127 6.44 15.67 -16.19
CA PHE A 127 7.31 14.56 -15.85
C PHE A 127 7.55 13.63 -17.05
N PHE A 128 8.66 12.90 -17.02
CA PHE A 128 9.01 11.90 -18.05
C PHE A 128 9.01 12.44 -19.49
N ARG A 129 9.25 13.74 -19.66
CA ARG A 129 9.60 14.33 -20.96
C ARG A 129 11.00 13.83 -21.32
N ARG A 130 11.07 12.95 -22.31
CA ARG A 130 12.29 12.62 -23.05
C ARG A 130 12.06 13.03 -24.49
#